data_AF-A0A132B563-F1
#
_entry.id   AF-A0A132B563-F1
#
_cell.length_a   1.000
_cell.length_b   1.000
_cell.length_c   1.000
_cell.angle_alpha   90.00
_cell.angle_beta   90.00
_cell.angle_gamma   90.00
#
_symmetry.space_group_name_H-M   'P 1'
#
loop_
_entity.id
_entity.type
_entity.pdbx_description
1 polymer ?
#
loop_
_entity_poly.entity_id
_entity_poly.type
_entity_poly.pdbx_seq_one_letter_code
_entity_poly.pdbx_strand_id
1 'polypeptide(L)'
;FQKRNRDWKTFFKCGRVFKTLWTDPYNESARDASDHSQFKSEVVFQVALGQYVYSKVRRFVVVSLRDRSCQCLPITTYDGKGYEKRGIRLNEHGLIYIGDRRPTNVRGITKIPLRLRPPGQGGERLNKTSYINYGRTYSVDCHVKVKDLGIL
;
A
#
# COMPACT_ATOMS: atom_id res chain seq x y z
N PHE A 1 7.62 13.41 3.17
CA PHE A 1 6.44 13.38 2.27
C PHE A 1 6.34 14.74 1.59
N GLN A 2 5.92 14.80 0.33
CA GLN A 2 5.82 16.04 -0.47
C GLN A 2 4.56 16.04 -1.34
N LYS A 3 4.00 17.22 -1.64
CA LYS A 3 2.96 17.36 -2.67
C LYS A 3 3.60 17.34 -4.05
N ARG A 4 2.93 16.77 -5.04
CA ARG A 4 3.43 16.64 -6.43
C ARG A 4 2.73 17.61 -7.38
N ASN A 5 2.51 18.86 -6.95
CA ASN A 5 1.66 19.81 -7.69
C ASN A 5 2.15 20.09 -9.13
N ARG A 6 3.47 20.10 -9.35
CA ARG A 6 4.07 20.42 -10.65
C ARG A 6 4.17 19.21 -11.58
N ASP A 7 4.28 18.00 -11.03
CA ASP A 7 4.61 16.79 -11.77
C ASP A 7 3.71 15.60 -11.43
N TRP A 8 2.50 15.84 -10.93
CA TRP A 8 1.55 14.78 -10.57
C TRP A 8 1.24 13.85 -11.75
N LYS A 9 1.11 14.38 -12.98
CA LYS A 9 0.83 13.58 -14.18
C LYS A 9 1.92 12.52 -14.45
N THR A 10 3.18 12.89 -14.25
CA THR A 10 4.33 12.00 -14.49
C THR A 10 4.69 11.18 -13.26
N PHE A 11 4.37 11.67 -12.07
CA PHE A 11 4.55 10.95 -10.82
C PHE A 11 3.54 9.81 -10.69
N PHE A 12 2.23 10.11 -10.69
CA PHE A 12 1.14 9.14 -10.51
C PHE A 12 0.83 8.36 -11.80
N LYS A 13 1.87 7.93 -12.53
CA LYS A 13 1.72 7.08 -13.71
C LYS A 13 1.58 5.61 -13.32
N CYS A 14 1.00 4.79 -14.20
CA CYS A 14 0.91 3.34 -14.01
C CYS A 14 2.29 2.74 -13.65
N GLY A 15 2.30 1.84 -12.67
CA GLY A 15 3.50 1.21 -12.10
C GLY A 15 4.19 2.03 -11.02
N ARG A 16 3.81 3.30 -10.77
CA ARG A 16 4.37 4.09 -9.66
C ARG A 16 4.05 3.43 -8.34
N VAL A 17 5.07 3.27 -7.50
CA VAL A 17 4.91 2.86 -6.11
C VAL A 17 5.18 4.03 -5.20
N PHE A 18 4.24 4.34 -4.33
CA PHE A 18 4.38 5.45 -3.38
C PHE A 18 3.74 5.09 -2.04
N LYS A 19 4.01 5.91 -1.02
CA LYS A 19 3.28 5.87 0.23
C LYS A 19 2.75 7.22 0.65
N THR A 20 1.63 7.22 1.36
CA THR A 20 0.96 8.42 1.85
C THR A 20 0.32 8.15 3.23
N LEU A 21 -0.01 9.23 3.94
CA LEU A 21 -0.83 9.13 5.15
C LEU A 21 -2.28 8.84 4.73
N TRP A 22 -2.96 7.99 5.49
CA TRP A 22 -4.30 7.53 5.21
C TRP A 22 -5.14 7.49 6.47
N THR A 23 -6.40 7.86 6.34
CA THR A 23 -7.38 7.80 7.42
C THR A 23 -8.36 6.69 7.12
N ASP A 24 -8.45 5.71 8.00
CA ASP A 24 -9.46 4.65 7.95
C ASP A 24 -10.57 4.93 8.96
N PRO A 25 -11.82 4.55 8.65
CA PRO A 25 -12.89 4.56 9.64
C PRO A 25 -12.50 3.69 10.83
N TYR A 26 -12.82 4.16 12.03
CA TYR A 26 -12.74 3.34 13.23
C TYR A 26 -13.80 2.24 13.18
N ASN A 27 -13.45 1.03 13.60
CA ASN A 27 -14.39 -0.09 13.66
C ASN A 27 -14.46 -0.57 15.10
N GLU A 28 -15.54 -0.20 15.80
CA GLU A 28 -15.81 -0.57 17.20
C GLU A 28 -15.86 -2.10 17.41
N SER A 29 -16.24 -2.86 16.38
CA SER A 29 -16.33 -4.33 16.43
C SER A 29 -14.97 -5.01 16.26
N ALA A 30 -13.93 -4.29 15.82
CA ALA A 30 -12.57 -4.80 15.68
C ALA A 30 -11.83 -4.67 17.02
N ARG A 31 -12.25 -5.46 18.02
CA ARG A 31 -11.57 -5.53 19.34
C ARG A 31 -10.08 -5.91 19.23
N ASP A 32 -9.69 -6.51 18.10
CA ASP A 32 -8.31 -6.72 17.68
C ASP A 32 -8.04 -5.97 16.35
N ALA A 33 -7.86 -4.65 16.42
CA ALA A 33 -7.44 -3.86 15.26
C ALA A 33 -6.15 -4.43 14.60
N SER A 34 -5.30 -5.09 15.38
CA SER A 34 -4.07 -5.77 14.92
C SER A 34 -4.35 -6.99 14.01
N ASP A 35 -5.43 -7.75 14.22
CA ASP A 35 -5.67 -8.97 13.45
C ASP A 35 -6.44 -8.75 12.15
N HIS A 36 -7.03 -7.57 11.96
CA HIS A 36 -7.58 -7.13 10.66
C HIS A 36 -6.78 -6.03 9.97
N SER A 37 -5.85 -5.36 10.66
CA SER A 37 -5.05 -4.31 10.04
C SER A 37 -4.10 -4.91 8.99
N GLN A 38 -4.15 -4.31 7.81
CA GLN A 38 -3.21 -4.59 6.71
C GLN A 38 -1.90 -3.80 6.90
N PHE A 39 -1.87 -2.83 7.82
CA PHE A 39 -0.86 -1.76 7.93
C PHE A 39 -0.51 -1.49 9.41
N LYS A 40 0.77 -1.17 9.70
CA LYS A 40 1.41 -1.27 11.03
C LYS A 40 1.46 0.02 11.90
N SER A 41 1.02 1.17 11.40
CA SER A 41 1.08 2.43 12.17
C SER A 41 -0.32 2.91 12.47
N GLU A 42 -0.78 2.84 13.71
CA GLU A 42 -2.15 3.22 14.07
C GLU A 42 -2.10 4.22 15.23
N VAL A 43 -2.54 5.45 14.95
CA VAL A 43 -2.92 6.40 15.99
C VAL A 43 -4.42 6.63 15.86
N VAL A 44 -5.16 6.48 16.96
CA VAL A 44 -6.60 6.72 17.02
C VAL A 44 -6.82 8.18 17.39
N PHE A 45 -7.67 8.86 16.64
CA PHE A 45 -8.07 10.24 16.91
C PHE A 45 -9.58 10.34 16.97
N GLN A 46 -10.11 11.10 17.93
CA GLN A 46 -11.46 11.62 17.83
C GLN A 46 -11.46 12.77 16.82
N VAL A 47 -12.40 12.75 15.88
CA VAL A 47 -12.58 13.75 14.83
C VAL A 47 -13.97 14.38 14.93
N ALA A 48 -14.33 15.22 13.96
CA ALA A 48 -15.63 15.86 13.90
C ALA A 48 -16.79 14.86 14.07
N LEU A 49 -17.93 15.35 14.58
CA LEU A 49 -19.13 14.55 14.86
C LEU A 49 -18.92 13.44 15.90
N GLY A 50 -17.93 13.60 16.78
CA GLY A 50 -17.62 12.63 17.85
C GLY A 50 -17.10 11.29 17.34
N GLN A 51 -16.78 11.17 16.05
CA GLN A 51 -16.32 9.94 15.43
C GLN A 51 -14.86 9.67 15.75
N TYR A 52 -14.43 8.41 15.63
CA TYR A 52 -13.02 8.04 15.73
C TYR A 52 -12.49 7.58 14.37
N VAL A 53 -11.20 7.76 14.16
CA VAL A 53 -10.50 7.28 12.96
C VAL A 53 -9.12 6.73 13.31
N TYR A 54 -8.65 5.80 12.47
CA TYR A 54 -7.25 5.36 12.50
C TYR A 54 -6.45 6.14 11.47
N SER A 55 -5.34 6.75 11.91
CA SER A 55 -4.34 7.34 11.01
C SER A 55 -3.19 6.37 10.79
N LYS A 56 -2.90 6.04 9.53
CA LYS A 56 -1.86 5.08 9.15
C LYS A 56 -1.14 5.41 7.85
N VAL A 57 0.10 4.96 7.70
CA VAL A 57 0.82 5.07 6.42
C VAL A 57 0.49 3.89 5.52
N ARG A 58 -0.01 4.17 4.32
CA ARG A 58 -0.31 3.16 3.30
C ARG A 58 0.61 3.27 2.10
N ARG A 59 0.91 2.12 1.50
CA ARG A 59 1.70 1.98 0.28
C ARG A 59 0.78 1.57 -0.86
N PHE A 60 1.01 2.09 -2.05
CA PHE A 60 0.17 1.89 -3.21
C PHE A 60 1.00 1.68 -4.47
N VAL A 61 0.50 0.83 -5.37
CA VAL A 61 0.89 0.77 -6.78
C VAL A 61 -0.19 1.46 -7.61
N VAL A 62 0.18 2.45 -8.43
CA VAL A 62 -0.75 3.08 -9.37
C VAL A 62 -1.03 2.11 -10.53
N VAL A 63 -2.31 1.90 -10.84
CA VAL A 63 -2.77 1.12 -11.99
C VAL A 63 -3.24 2.03 -13.13
N SER A 64 -3.89 3.14 -12.80
CA SER A 64 -4.29 4.14 -13.80
C SER A 64 -4.36 5.54 -13.21
N LEU A 65 -4.08 6.53 -14.05
CA LEU A 65 -4.26 7.94 -13.74
C LEU A 65 -5.58 8.42 -14.37
N ARG A 66 -6.38 9.14 -13.59
CA ARG A 66 -7.53 9.95 -14.04
C ARG A 66 -7.14 11.44 -13.94
N ASP A 67 -8.10 12.35 -14.05
CA ASP A 67 -7.81 13.79 -14.04
C ASP A 67 -7.07 14.26 -12.78
N ARG A 68 -7.64 14.17 -11.58
CA ARG A 68 -6.96 14.58 -10.33
C ARG A 68 -6.82 13.46 -9.29
N SER A 69 -7.07 12.24 -9.72
CA SER A 69 -6.99 11.05 -8.88
C SER A 69 -6.38 9.89 -9.64
N CYS A 70 -5.88 8.90 -8.91
CA CYS A 70 -5.31 7.68 -9.49
C CYS A 70 -5.96 6.45 -8.84
N GLN A 71 -6.19 5.42 -9.64
CA GLN A 71 -6.61 4.10 -9.16
C GLN A 71 -5.37 3.31 -8.75
N CYS A 72 -5.42 2.75 -7.56
CA CYS A 72 -4.29 2.12 -6.92
C CYS A 72 -4.66 0.74 -6.34
N LEU A 73 -3.66 -0.15 -6.29
CA LEU A 73 -3.69 -1.36 -5.49
C LEU A 73 -2.83 -1.15 -4.24
N PRO A 74 -3.30 -1.55 -3.05
CA PRO A 74 -2.52 -1.40 -1.83
C PRO A 74 -1.40 -2.44 -1.77
N ILE A 75 -0.29 -2.05 -1.15
CA ILE A 75 0.76 -2.97 -0.72
C ILE A 75 0.64 -3.18 0.78
N THR A 76 0.41 -4.43 1.17
CA THR A 76 0.11 -4.83 2.54
C THR A 76 1.24 -5.71 3.09
N THR A 77 1.61 -5.47 4.34
CA THR A 77 2.53 -6.36 5.07
C THR A 77 1.81 -7.21 6.11
N TYR A 78 0.50 -6.96 6.32
CA TYR A 78 -0.33 -7.72 7.25
C TYR A 78 0.27 -7.73 8.67
N ASP A 79 0.68 -6.56 9.12
CA ASP A 79 1.44 -6.36 10.36
C ASP A 79 2.72 -7.22 10.50
N GLY A 80 3.34 -7.52 9.35
CA GLY A 80 4.53 -8.38 9.27
C GLY A 80 4.21 -9.84 9.00
N LYS A 81 2.96 -10.29 9.21
CA LYS A 81 2.51 -11.68 8.98
C LYS A 81 2.52 -12.08 7.50
N GLY A 82 2.53 -11.12 6.57
CA GLY A 82 2.58 -11.41 5.14
C GLY A 82 1.45 -12.33 4.68
N TYR A 83 1.77 -13.36 3.89
CA TYR A 83 0.77 -14.31 3.39
C TYR A 83 0.23 -15.27 4.48
N GLU A 84 0.78 -15.25 5.69
CA GLU A 84 0.40 -16.17 6.78
C GLU A 84 -0.74 -15.62 7.62
N LYS A 85 -1.20 -14.38 7.36
CA LYS A 85 -2.35 -13.82 8.05
C LYS A 85 -3.59 -14.66 7.78
N ARG A 86 -4.30 -15.01 8.85
CA ARG A 86 -5.54 -15.78 8.79
C ARG A 86 -6.60 -15.04 7.95
N GLY A 87 -7.33 -15.79 7.12
CA GLY A 87 -8.47 -15.26 6.36
C GLY A 87 -8.11 -14.47 5.11
N ILE A 88 -6.84 -14.42 4.71
CA ILE A 88 -6.47 -13.80 3.43
C ILE A 88 -6.76 -14.74 2.26
N ARG A 89 -7.21 -14.16 1.14
CA ARG A 89 -7.40 -14.87 -0.13
C ARG A 89 -6.11 -14.83 -0.93
N LEU A 90 -5.30 -15.88 -0.86
CA LEU A 90 -3.95 -15.90 -1.49
C LEU A 90 -3.98 -15.67 -3.01
N ASN A 91 -5.03 -16.13 -3.70
CA ASN A 91 -5.22 -15.92 -5.13
C ASN A 91 -5.47 -14.44 -5.52
N GLU A 92 -5.86 -13.59 -4.57
CA GLU A 92 -6.01 -12.15 -4.73
C GLU A 92 -4.70 -11.40 -4.41
N HIS A 93 -3.61 -12.08 -4.06
CA HIS A 93 -2.34 -11.45 -3.68
C HIS A 93 -1.25 -11.73 -4.71
N GLY A 94 -0.26 -10.84 -4.78
CA GLY A 94 0.97 -11.06 -5.52
C GLY A 94 2.17 -10.49 -4.79
N LEU A 95 3.33 -11.12 -4.99
CA LEU A 95 4.57 -10.68 -4.34
C LEU A 95 5.09 -9.40 -4.99
N ILE A 96 5.56 -8.47 -4.16
CA ILE A 96 6.38 -7.33 -4.61
C ILE A 96 7.74 -7.41 -3.93
N TYR A 97 8.81 -7.26 -4.70
CA TYR A 97 10.18 -7.47 -4.20
C TYR A 97 11.17 -6.45 -4.76
N ILE A 98 12.30 -6.28 -4.06
CA ILE A 98 13.43 -5.45 -4.50
C ILE A 98 14.66 -6.36 -4.67
N GLY A 99 15.48 -6.08 -5.68
CA GLY A 99 16.72 -6.82 -5.98
C GLY A 99 16.59 -7.71 -7.22
N ASP A 100 17.69 -8.36 -7.60
CA ASP A 100 17.76 -9.16 -8.83
C ASP A 100 17.19 -10.57 -8.67
N ARG A 101 17.18 -11.10 -7.45
CA ARG A 101 16.68 -12.44 -7.18
C ARG A 101 15.16 -12.42 -7.04
N ARG A 102 14.47 -13.08 -7.97
CA ARG A 102 13.03 -13.32 -7.88
C ARG A 102 12.72 -14.18 -6.64
N PRO A 103 11.72 -13.82 -5.82
CA PRO A 103 11.35 -14.62 -4.67
C PRO A 103 10.73 -15.95 -5.10
N THR A 104 10.85 -16.95 -4.23
CA THR A 104 10.20 -18.26 -4.39
C THR A 104 8.69 -18.08 -4.46
N ASN A 105 8.03 -18.86 -5.32
CA ASN A 105 6.58 -18.86 -5.40
C ASN A 105 5.97 -19.36 -4.09
N VAL A 106 4.94 -18.67 -3.62
CA VAL A 106 4.15 -19.08 -2.45
C VAL A 106 2.94 -19.86 -2.94
N ARG A 107 2.71 -21.06 -2.40
CA ARG A 107 1.55 -21.89 -2.76
C ARG A 107 0.26 -21.11 -2.54
N GLY A 108 -0.63 -21.09 -3.54
CA GLY A 108 -1.89 -20.35 -3.51
C GLY A 108 -1.80 -18.91 -4.04
N ILE A 109 -0.59 -18.34 -4.16
CA ILE A 109 -0.39 -17.08 -4.88
C ILE A 109 -0.13 -17.39 -6.37
N THR A 110 -1.06 -16.96 -7.22
CA THR A 110 -1.00 -17.22 -8.68
C THR A 110 -0.49 -16.03 -9.49
N LYS A 111 -0.34 -14.86 -8.86
CA LYS A 111 0.11 -13.63 -9.52
C LYS A 111 1.62 -13.62 -9.70
N ILE A 112 2.08 -13.10 -10.83
CA ILE A 112 3.51 -12.96 -11.12
C ILE A 112 4.14 -12.00 -10.10
N PRO A 113 5.27 -12.36 -9.46
CA PRO A 113 6.02 -11.44 -8.61
C PRO A 113 6.45 -10.19 -9.39
N LEU A 114 6.15 -9.01 -8.86
CA LEU A 114 6.51 -7.74 -9.49
C LEU A 114 7.75 -7.15 -8.80
N ARG A 115 8.76 -6.81 -9.61
CA ARG A 115 10.00 -6.20 -9.13
C ARG A 115 9.79 -4.71 -8.97
N LEU A 116 10.10 -4.17 -7.80
CA LEU A 116 10.18 -2.73 -7.54
C LEU A 116 11.62 -2.24 -7.76
N ARG A 117 11.77 -1.18 -8.56
CA ARG A 117 13.00 -0.41 -8.74
C ARG A 117 12.93 0.87 -7.90
N PRO A 118 13.67 0.97 -6.78
CA PRO A 118 13.68 2.16 -5.92
C PRO A 118 14.25 3.39 -6.62
N PRO A 119 13.92 4.61 -6.18
CA PRO A 119 14.49 5.84 -6.71
C PRO A 119 15.91 6.02 -6.17
N GLY A 120 16.90 5.46 -6.86
CA GLY A 120 18.33 5.64 -6.58
C GLY A 120 18.88 4.87 -5.37
N GLN A 121 20.16 5.11 -5.07
CA GLN A 121 20.84 4.52 -3.90
C GLN A 121 20.28 5.11 -2.59
N GLY A 122 19.99 4.26 -1.61
CA GLY A 122 19.40 4.68 -0.33
C GLY A 122 17.87 4.81 -0.32
N GLY A 123 17.19 4.40 -1.39
CA GLY A 123 15.72 4.30 -1.43
C GLY A 123 15.18 3.45 -0.28
N GLU A 124 14.00 3.83 0.24
CA GLU A 124 13.36 3.10 1.34
C GLU A 124 13.09 1.64 0.95
N ARG A 125 13.51 0.71 1.81
CA ARG A 125 13.31 -0.72 1.57
C ARG A 125 11.87 -1.12 1.88
N LEU A 126 11.28 -1.93 1.01
CA LEU A 126 10.09 -2.70 1.36
C LEU A 126 10.49 -3.84 2.31
N ASN A 127 9.61 -4.15 3.26
CA ASN A 127 9.75 -5.35 4.08
C ASN A 127 9.70 -6.59 3.18
N LYS A 128 10.46 -7.64 3.53
CA LYS A 128 10.49 -8.92 2.79
C LYS A 128 9.08 -9.54 2.63
N THR A 129 8.16 -9.21 3.53
CA THR A 129 6.76 -9.68 3.55
C THR A 129 5.78 -8.64 2.99
N SER A 130 6.05 -8.08 1.82
CA SER A 130 5.16 -7.11 1.16
C SER A 130 4.40 -7.76 0.00
N TYR A 131 3.08 -7.59 -0.03
CA TYR A 131 2.19 -8.16 -1.05
C TYR A 131 1.31 -7.08 -1.65
N ILE A 132 1.14 -7.10 -2.97
CA ILE A 132 0.09 -6.33 -3.64
C ILE A 132 -1.22 -7.11 -3.45
N ASN A 133 -2.26 -6.44 -2.95
CA ASN A 133 -3.59 -7.01 -2.88
C ASN A 133 -4.41 -6.54 -4.10
N TYR A 134 -4.72 -7.48 -4.98
CA TYR A 134 -5.51 -7.28 -6.21
C TYR A 134 -7.02 -7.36 -5.97
N GLY A 135 -7.46 -7.86 -4.81
CA GLY A 135 -8.86 -7.94 -4.43
C GLY A 135 -9.45 -6.61 -3.94
N ARG A 136 -8.63 -5.55 -3.82
CA ARG A 136 -9.09 -4.25 -3.35
C ARG A 136 -8.44 -3.09 -4.11
N THR A 137 -9.27 -2.18 -4.60
CA THR A 137 -8.84 -0.96 -5.28
C THR A 137 -9.05 0.28 -4.40
N TYR A 138 -8.21 1.29 -4.60
CA TYR A 138 -8.30 2.58 -3.94
C TYR A 138 -8.21 3.72 -4.94
N SER A 139 -9.10 4.69 -4.81
CA SER A 139 -8.97 6.00 -5.45
C SER A 139 -8.11 6.89 -4.54
N VAL A 140 -6.99 7.39 -5.04
CA VAL A 140 -6.11 8.31 -4.30
C VAL A 140 -6.04 9.64 -5.03
N ASP A 141 -6.37 10.73 -4.34
CA ASP A 141 -6.26 12.09 -4.84
C ASP A 141 -4.78 12.48 -5.06
N CYS A 142 -4.47 13.16 -6.17
CA CYS A 142 -3.10 13.56 -6.51
C CYS A 142 -2.54 14.71 -5.64
N HIS A 143 -3.36 15.36 -4.84
CA HIS A 143 -2.99 16.46 -3.94
C HIS A 143 -2.43 15.98 -2.58
N VAL A 144 -2.54 14.68 -2.28
CA VAL A 144 -2.01 14.13 -1.04
C VAL A 144 -0.48 14.25 -0.98
N LYS A 145 0.06 14.38 0.23
CA LYS A 145 1.51 14.32 0.43
C LYS A 145 1.98 12.87 0.27
N VAL A 146 2.94 12.65 -0.60
CA VAL A 146 3.46 11.31 -0.93
C VAL A 146 4.96 11.19 -0.65
N LYS A 147 5.43 9.96 -0.46
CA LYS A 147 6.85 9.61 -0.57
C LYS A 147 7.00 8.59 -1.69
N ASP A 148 7.94 8.86 -2.59
CA ASP A 148 8.26 7.96 -3.70
C ASP A 148 8.93 6.69 -3.17
N LEU A 149 8.46 5.54 -3.61
CA LEU A 149 9.06 4.23 -3.33
C LEU A 149 9.65 3.59 -4.59
N GLY A 150 9.38 4.15 -5.78
CA GLY A 150 9.97 3.69 -7.04
C GLY A 150 8.93 3.37 -8.12
N ILE A 151 9.36 2.54 -9.07
CA ILE A 151 8.54 2.10 -10.21
C ILE A 151 8.68 0.59 -10.36
N LEU A 152 7.62 -0.09 -10.79
CA LEU A 152 7.70 -1.48 -11.24
C LEU A 152 8.53 -1.62 -12.54
#